data_AF-U2C4C9-F1
#
_entry.id   AF-U2C4C9-F1
#
_cell.length_a   1.000
_cell.length_b   1.000
_cell.length_c   1.000
_cell.angle_alpha   90.00
_cell.angle_beta   90.00
_cell.angle_gamma   90.00
#
_symmetry.space_group_name_H-M   'P 1'
#
loop_
_entity.id
_entity.type
_entity.pdbx_description
1 polymer ?
#
loop_
_entity_poly.entity_id
_entity_poly.type
_entity_poly.pdbx_seq_one_letter_code
_entity_poly.pdbx_strand_id
1 'polypeptide(L)'
;MQNLSKKLNKVMILCALLSTMGIMSSCQKAKLKTLVEITNKQCPMSLGGVGEVTRVTYDGDNLVYTFSMNEEITNIDVLKENPESIKSSIATLLQDPSPSVREMLDLVIKCKSGIQFIYTGKSSGKEVRFGITSDELKDIMNKKVDTAKSDLEKLEAQIKMANMQFPLQASEEVTIEEVSLSDESVVYTCRVNEKLCDIAALADRKETVKKEIAEVLSDKSDTAMELFIKYCLNCNKNIVYKYVGDQSDKQCDVVFSVSELKEFLQH
;
A
#
# COMPACT_ATOMS: atom_id res chain seq x y z
N MET A 1 0.86 20.58 -15.26
CA MET A 1 1.77 20.78 -14.11
C MET A 1 1.25 21.64 -12.93
N GLN A 2 -0.02 22.10 -12.86
CA GLN A 2 -0.52 22.90 -11.71
C GLN A 2 -1.64 22.28 -10.86
N ASN A 3 -2.12 21.06 -11.17
CA ASN A 3 -3.30 20.48 -10.49
C ASN A 3 -3.03 19.23 -9.64
N LEU A 4 -1.87 18.57 -9.79
CA LEU A 4 -1.52 17.39 -8.98
C LEU A 4 -0.79 17.78 -7.68
N SER A 5 0.12 18.76 -7.75
CA SER A 5 0.70 19.38 -6.56
C SER A 5 -0.35 20.04 -5.67
N LYS A 6 -1.48 20.52 -6.23
CA LYS A 6 -2.60 21.09 -5.48
C LYS A 6 -3.46 20.06 -4.74
N LYS A 7 -3.51 18.79 -5.15
CA LYS A 7 -4.32 17.77 -4.46
C LYS A 7 -3.54 17.13 -3.30
N LEU A 8 -2.24 16.87 -3.47
CA LEU A 8 -1.36 16.44 -2.39
C LEU A 8 -1.00 17.59 -1.41
N ASN A 9 -0.79 18.83 -1.90
CA ASN A 9 -0.61 19.99 -1.02
C ASN A 9 -1.87 20.39 -0.26
N LYS A 10 -3.09 20.15 -0.76
CA LYS A 10 -4.30 20.55 -0.01
C LYS A 10 -4.52 19.72 1.25
N VAL A 11 -4.03 18.49 1.27
CA VAL A 11 -4.02 17.63 2.47
C VAL A 11 -2.84 17.99 3.39
N MET A 12 -1.69 18.35 2.83
CA MET A 12 -0.49 18.78 3.57
C MET A 12 -0.58 20.19 4.19
N ILE A 13 -1.29 21.13 3.57
CA ILE A 13 -1.36 22.54 4.01
C ILE A 13 -2.30 22.74 5.21
N LEU A 14 -3.25 21.83 5.47
CA LEU A 14 -4.18 22.02 6.59
C LEU A 14 -3.60 21.66 7.97
N CYS A 15 -2.54 20.83 8.02
CA CYS A 15 -1.86 20.51 9.29
C CYS A 15 -1.00 21.67 9.81
N ALA A 16 -0.52 22.55 8.92
CA ALA A 16 0.33 23.68 9.26
C ALA A 16 -0.38 24.83 10.03
N LEU A 17 -1.71 24.83 10.13
CA LEU A 17 -2.48 25.90 10.78
C LEU A 17 -2.72 25.70 12.29
N LEU A 18 -2.22 24.63 12.91
CA LEU A 18 -2.49 24.30 14.32
C LEU A 18 -1.37 24.68 15.30
N SER A 19 -0.39 25.48 14.88
CA SER A 19 0.77 25.88 15.70
C SER A 19 0.47 26.90 16.81
N THR A 20 -0.79 27.30 17.04
CA THR A 20 -1.15 28.18 18.16
C THR A 20 -2.32 27.65 18.98
N MET A 21 -2.02 26.82 20.00
CA MET A 21 -2.71 26.86 21.31
C MET A 21 -2.21 25.74 22.23
N GLY A 22 -1.72 26.16 23.41
CA GLY A 22 -1.22 25.31 24.49
C GLY A 22 -2.31 24.62 25.32
N ILE A 23 -1.93 23.42 25.79
CA ILE A 23 -2.33 22.64 26.98
C ILE A 23 -3.79 22.74 27.48
N MET A 24 -4.59 21.70 27.20
CA MET A 24 -5.49 20.98 28.14
C MET A 24 -5.76 19.58 27.55
N SER A 25 -5.86 18.51 28.35
CA SER A 25 -6.11 17.15 27.86
C SER A 25 -7.45 16.98 27.11
N SER A 26 -8.44 17.85 27.40
CA SER A 26 -9.69 17.99 26.64
C SER A 26 -9.47 18.51 25.20
N CYS A 27 -8.44 19.34 25.00
CA CYS A 27 -8.11 19.95 23.71
C CYS A 27 -7.60 18.91 22.69
N GLN A 28 -6.88 17.87 23.12
CA GLN A 28 -6.32 16.87 22.20
C GLN A 28 -7.40 15.96 21.61
N LYS A 29 -8.38 15.51 22.42
CA LYS A 29 -9.52 14.74 21.90
C LYS A 29 -10.39 15.57 20.95
N ALA A 30 -10.56 16.86 21.22
CA ALA A 30 -11.25 17.77 20.30
C ALA A 30 -10.47 17.92 18.98
N LYS A 31 -9.15 18.13 19.03
CA LYS A 31 -8.28 18.17 17.85
C LYS A 31 -8.36 16.87 17.04
N LEU A 32 -8.38 15.71 17.70
CA LEU A 32 -8.49 14.42 17.03
C LEU A 32 -9.84 14.25 16.32
N LYS A 33 -10.93 14.68 16.96
CA LYS A 33 -12.26 14.71 16.30
C LYS A 33 -12.30 15.63 15.08
N THR A 34 -11.71 16.83 15.18
CA THR A 34 -11.60 17.74 14.03
C THR A 34 -10.76 17.12 12.89
N LEU A 35 -9.66 16.43 13.22
CA LEU A 35 -8.87 15.71 12.23
C LEU A 35 -9.70 14.64 11.53
N VAL A 36 -10.48 13.85 12.29
CA VAL A 36 -11.42 12.86 11.73
C VAL A 36 -12.44 13.49 10.78
N GLU A 37 -13.05 14.61 11.15
CA GLU A 37 -13.99 15.33 10.29
C GLU A 37 -13.34 15.80 8.98
N ILE A 38 -12.10 16.29 9.04
CA ILE A 38 -11.34 16.72 7.86
C ILE A 38 -10.99 15.50 6.99
N THR A 39 -10.52 14.41 7.58
CA THR A 39 -10.17 13.18 6.84
C THR A 39 -11.40 12.56 6.17
N ASN A 40 -12.56 12.56 6.82
CA ASN A 40 -13.80 12.05 6.20
C ASN A 40 -14.25 12.86 4.98
N LYS A 41 -13.93 14.16 4.89
CA LYS A 41 -14.20 14.96 3.67
C LYS A 41 -13.40 14.48 2.46
N GLN A 42 -12.38 13.66 2.67
CA GLN A 42 -11.56 13.06 1.61
C GLN A 42 -11.97 11.61 1.33
N CYS A 43 -12.89 11.04 2.11
CA CYS A 43 -13.42 9.72 1.85
C CYS A 43 -14.48 9.77 0.73
N PRO A 44 -14.59 8.71 -0.10
CA PRO A 44 -13.72 7.53 -0.12
C PRO A 44 -12.31 7.85 -0.66
N MET A 45 -11.28 7.33 0.01
CA MET A 45 -9.88 7.44 -0.44
C MET A 45 -9.46 6.16 -1.15
N SER A 46 -9.14 6.25 -2.43
CA SER A 46 -8.72 5.10 -3.25
C SER A 46 -7.39 4.50 -2.76
N LEU A 47 -7.35 3.17 -2.68
CA LEU A 47 -6.14 2.36 -2.48
C LEU A 47 -5.81 1.57 -3.76
N GLY A 48 -6.22 2.10 -4.91
CA GLY A 48 -6.05 1.42 -6.20
C GLY A 48 -6.96 0.22 -6.36
N GLY A 49 -6.47 -0.80 -7.06
CA GLY A 49 -7.21 -2.05 -7.29
C GLY A 49 -7.62 -2.79 -6.01
N VAL A 50 -6.92 -2.54 -4.89
CA VAL A 50 -7.10 -3.26 -3.62
C VAL A 50 -8.39 -2.85 -2.90
N GLY A 51 -8.85 -1.61 -3.06
CA GLY A 51 -10.05 -1.10 -2.38
C GLY A 51 -9.99 0.38 -2.06
N GLU A 52 -10.73 0.80 -1.03
CA GLU A 52 -10.81 2.19 -0.61
C GLU A 52 -11.00 2.33 0.90
N VAL A 53 -10.49 3.41 1.48
CA VAL A 53 -10.88 3.85 2.84
C VAL A 53 -12.22 4.58 2.73
N THR A 54 -13.29 3.98 3.23
CA THR A 54 -14.64 4.54 3.14
C THR A 54 -14.95 5.52 4.26
N ARG A 55 -14.34 5.34 5.43
CA ARG A 55 -14.63 6.14 6.61
C ARG A 55 -13.51 6.10 7.63
N VAL A 56 -13.33 7.21 8.35
CA VAL A 56 -12.52 7.28 9.56
C VAL A 56 -13.39 7.73 10.72
N THR A 57 -13.33 7.10 11.88
CA THR A 57 -14.07 7.51 13.09
C THR A 57 -13.18 7.51 14.32
N TYR A 58 -13.65 8.12 15.40
CA TYR A 58 -13.02 8.00 16.72
C TYR A 58 -14.08 7.52 17.72
N ASP A 59 -13.91 6.32 18.26
CA ASP A 59 -14.90 5.66 19.14
C ASP A 59 -14.73 6.05 20.63
N GLY A 60 -13.67 6.79 20.96
CA GLY A 60 -13.30 7.18 22.32
C GLY A 60 -11.98 6.58 22.80
N ASP A 61 -11.61 5.43 22.22
CA ASP A 61 -10.41 4.66 22.55
C ASP A 61 -9.49 4.49 21.34
N ASN A 62 -10.04 4.39 20.12
CA ASN A 62 -9.29 4.15 18.90
C ASN A 62 -9.69 5.09 17.77
N LEU A 63 -8.70 5.49 16.97
CA LEU A 63 -8.92 6.03 15.63
C LEU A 63 -9.21 4.83 14.70
N VAL A 64 -10.43 4.74 14.20
CA VAL A 64 -10.94 3.58 13.45
C VAL A 64 -10.99 3.91 11.97
N TYR A 65 -10.22 3.20 11.15
CA TYR A 65 -10.28 3.26 9.71
C TYR A 65 -11.13 2.09 9.18
N THR A 66 -12.13 2.39 8.36
CA THR A 66 -12.98 1.40 7.67
C THR A 66 -12.61 1.35 6.20
N PHE A 67 -12.36 0.15 5.69
CA PHE A 67 -11.94 -0.14 4.34
C PHE A 67 -12.98 -1.00 3.64
N SER A 68 -13.28 -0.67 2.39
CA SER A 68 -14.02 -1.51 1.46
C SER A 68 -13.01 -2.20 0.55
N MET A 69 -12.88 -3.52 0.68
CA MET A 69 -11.86 -4.31 0.01
C MET A 69 -12.41 -4.94 -1.27
N ASN A 70 -11.63 -4.89 -2.35
CA ASN A 70 -11.96 -5.59 -3.58
C ASN A 70 -11.65 -7.09 -3.44
N GLU A 71 -12.68 -7.93 -3.37
CA GLU A 71 -12.54 -9.37 -3.19
C GLU A 71 -12.12 -10.12 -4.46
N GLU A 72 -12.00 -9.44 -5.61
CA GLU A 72 -11.33 -10.00 -6.79
C GLU A 72 -9.82 -10.07 -6.61
N ILE A 73 -9.26 -9.22 -5.73
CA ILE A 73 -7.81 -9.12 -5.47
C ILE A 73 -7.48 -9.50 -4.03
N THR A 74 -8.41 -9.33 -3.09
CA THR A 74 -8.18 -9.52 -1.66
C THR A 74 -9.05 -10.63 -1.08
N ASN A 75 -8.44 -11.67 -0.53
CA ASN A 75 -9.14 -12.70 0.23
C ASN A 75 -9.21 -12.32 1.73
N ILE A 76 -10.41 -11.94 2.18
CA ILE A 76 -10.66 -11.52 3.58
C ILE A 76 -10.40 -12.65 4.58
N ASP A 77 -10.67 -13.91 4.21
CA ASP A 77 -10.44 -15.05 5.11
C ASP A 77 -8.93 -15.24 5.36
N VAL A 78 -8.09 -15.09 4.33
CA VAL A 78 -6.63 -15.15 4.48
C VAL A 78 -6.14 -14.03 5.39
N LEU A 79 -6.70 -12.82 5.27
CA LEU A 79 -6.33 -11.73 6.17
C LEU A 79 -6.71 -12.04 7.62
N LYS A 80 -7.88 -12.64 7.84
CA LYS A 80 -8.35 -13.05 9.17
C LYS A 80 -7.47 -14.14 9.79
N GLU A 81 -6.91 -15.04 8.99
CA GLU A 81 -6.03 -16.12 9.44
C GLU A 81 -4.60 -15.64 9.74
N ASN A 82 -4.21 -14.44 9.27
CA ASN A 82 -2.84 -13.92 9.36
C ASN A 82 -2.70 -12.58 10.14
N PRO A 83 -3.32 -12.41 11.33
CA PRO A 83 -3.39 -11.12 12.00
C PRO A 83 -2.03 -10.56 12.42
N GLU A 84 -1.12 -11.40 12.93
CA GLU A 84 0.22 -10.96 13.35
C GLU A 84 1.09 -10.51 12.17
N SER A 85 0.98 -11.21 11.03
CA SER A 85 1.70 -10.83 9.82
C SER A 85 1.22 -9.47 9.29
N ILE A 86 -0.09 -9.23 9.28
CA ILE A 86 -0.66 -7.94 8.90
C ILE A 86 -0.22 -6.85 9.86
N LYS A 87 -0.35 -7.08 11.16
CA LYS A 87 0.02 -6.11 12.19
C LYS A 87 1.50 -5.73 12.09
N SER A 88 2.38 -6.70 11.91
CA SER A 88 3.82 -6.48 11.72
C SER A 88 4.12 -5.68 10.44
N SER A 89 3.45 -5.96 9.33
CA SER A 89 3.64 -5.21 8.08
C SER A 89 3.18 -3.76 8.26
N ILE A 90 2.01 -3.53 8.86
CA ILE A 90 1.51 -2.17 9.11
C ILE A 90 2.41 -1.41 10.09
N ALA A 91 2.88 -2.07 11.15
CA ALA A 91 3.83 -1.47 12.07
C ALA A 91 5.11 -1.01 11.36
N THR A 92 5.57 -1.77 10.35
CA THR A 92 6.73 -1.42 9.53
C THR A 92 6.42 -0.22 8.61
N LEU A 93 5.24 -0.19 7.99
CA LEU A 93 4.80 0.92 7.14
C LEU A 93 4.63 2.23 7.91
N LEU A 94 4.27 2.15 9.19
CA LEU A 94 4.15 3.32 10.08
C LEU A 94 5.48 3.82 10.65
N GLN A 95 6.58 3.09 10.46
CA GLN A 95 7.91 3.56 10.85
C GLN A 95 8.34 4.74 9.96
N ASP A 96 9.07 5.68 10.55
CA ASP A 96 9.54 6.89 9.85
C ASP A 96 8.47 7.52 8.93
N PRO A 97 7.31 7.91 9.49
CA PRO A 97 6.21 8.45 8.71
C PRO A 97 6.52 9.88 8.26
N SER A 98 5.82 10.34 7.21
CA SER A 98 5.90 11.75 6.79
C SER A 98 5.52 12.69 7.94
N PRO A 99 5.98 13.96 7.95
CA PRO A 99 5.71 14.88 9.05
C PRO A 99 4.22 15.03 9.41
N SER A 100 3.33 15.06 8.41
CA SER A 100 1.89 15.16 8.64
C SER A 100 1.31 13.89 9.27
N VAL A 101 1.78 12.72 8.85
CA VAL A 101 1.38 11.44 9.46
C VAL A 101 1.94 11.35 10.87
N ARG A 102 3.19 11.76 11.11
CA ARG A 102 3.79 11.84 12.45
C ARG A 102 2.94 12.70 13.40
N GLU A 103 2.51 13.89 12.97
CA GLU A 103 1.65 14.76 13.79
C GLU A 103 0.31 14.09 14.15
N MET A 104 -0.31 13.38 13.21
CA MET A 104 -1.51 12.58 13.48
C MET A 104 -1.23 11.49 14.52
N LEU A 105 -0.17 10.70 14.34
CA LEU A 105 0.16 9.59 15.23
C LEU A 105 0.51 10.10 16.64
N ASP A 106 1.25 11.21 16.74
CA ASP A 106 1.54 11.89 18.02
C ASP A 106 0.25 12.33 18.73
N LEU A 107 -0.74 12.82 17.98
CA LEU A 107 -2.03 13.21 18.53
C LEU A 107 -2.81 12.01 19.07
N VAL A 108 -2.81 10.88 18.34
CA VAL A 108 -3.41 9.61 18.77
C VAL A 108 -2.74 9.12 20.06
N ILE A 109 -1.40 9.12 20.12
CA ILE A 109 -0.60 8.78 21.30
C ILE A 109 -0.92 9.69 22.50
N LYS A 110 -0.98 11.01 22.29
CA LYS A 110 -1.31 12.00 23.34
C LYS A 110 -2.72 11.81 23.91
N CYS A 111 -3.64 11.31 23.10
CA CYS A 111 -4.99 10.94 23.53
C CYS A 111 -5.04 9.60 24.28
N LYS A 112 -3.91 8.88 24.41
CA LYS A 112 -3.83 7.49 24.89
C LYS A 112 -4.67 6.53 24.05
N SER A 113 -4.85 6.87 22.78
CA SER A 113 -5.68 6.10 21.85
C SER A 113 -4.82 5.15 21.01
N GLY A 114 -5.43 4.08 20.51
CA GLY A 114 -4.86 3.22 19.47
C GLY A 114 -5.38 3.55 18.07
N ILE A 115 -5.00 2.72 17.09
CA ILE A 115 -5.54 2.71 15.74
C ILE A 115 -6.18 1.35 15.49
N GLN A 116 -7.40 1.36 14.97
CA GLN A 116 -8.10 0.15 14.56
C GLN A 116 -8.37 0.19 13.06
N PHE A 117 -8.20 -0.96 12.41
CA PHE A 117 -8.49 -1.16 11.00
C PHE A 117 -9.64 -2.17 10.90
N ILE A 118 -10.65 -1.82 10.11
CA ILE A 118 -11.78 -2.68 9.78
C ILE A 118 -11.76 -2.87 8.28
N TYR A 119 -11.48 -4.09 7.82
CA TYR A 119 -11.54 -4.44 6.41
C TYR A 119 -12.82 -5.19 6.14
N THR A 120 -13.66 -4.65 5.25
CA THR A 120 -14.94 -5.22 4.87
C THR A 120 -14.90 -5.64 3.39
N GLY A 121 -15.17 -6.91 3.11
CA GLY A 121 -15.27 -7.41 1.74
C GLY A 121 -16.45 -6.79 1.00
N LYS A 122 -16.21 -6.23 -0.19
CA LYS A 122 -17.23 -5.51 -0.97
C LYS A 122 -18.38 -6.41 -1.46
N SER A 123 -18.10 -7.69 -1.72
CA SER A 123 -19.06 -8.66 -2.26
C SER A 123 -19.69 -9.51 -1.16
N SER A 124 -18.90 -9.96 -0.17
CA SER A 124 -19.33 -10.86 0.90
C SER A 124 -19.83 -10.14 2.15
N GLY A 125 -19.41 -8.88 2.37
CA GLY A 125 -19.65 -8.17 3.62
C GLY A 125 -18.88 -8.72 4.83
N LYS A 126 -17.98 -9.69 4.64
CA LYS A 126 -17.14 -10.25 5.72
C LYS A 126 -16.23 -9.16 6.28
N GLU A 127 -16.05 -9.16 7.60
CA GLU A 127 -15.19 -8.21 8.29
C GLU A 127 -14.01 -8.90 8.97
N VAL A 128 -12.83 -8.30 8.84
CA VAL A 128 -11.68 -8.56 9.71
C VAL A 128 -11.27 -7.26 10.43
N ARG A 129 -10.94 -7.39 11.71
CA ARG A 129 -10.55 -6.27 12.58
C ARG A 129 -9.23 -6.57 13.24
N PHE A 130 -8.33 -5.61 13.19
CA PHE A 130 -7.07 -5.64 13.92
C PHE A 130 -6.68 -4.21 14.30
N GLY A 131 -5.72 -4.06 15.19
CA GLY A 131 -5.35 -2.75 15.68
C GLY A 131 -3.95 -2.69 16.25
N ILE A 132 -3.46 -1.46 16.40
CA ILE A 132 -2.21 -1.09 17.02
C ILE A 132 -2.56 -0.25 18.24
N THR A 133 -2.18 -0.73 19.41
CA THR A 133 -2.46 -0.03 20.66
C THR A 133 -1.65 1.27 20.78
N SER A 134 -2.02 2.14 21.71
CA SER A 134 -1.29 3.39 21.94
C SER A 134 0.18 3.15 22.31
N ASP A 135 0.46 2.11 23.09
CA ASP A 135 1.82 1.79 23.52
C ASP A 135 2.65 1.18 22.39
N GLU A 136 2.07 0.26 21.61
CA GLU A 136 2.73 -0.23 20.39
C GLU A 136 3.01 0.90 19.39
N LEU A 137 2.08 1.85 19.26
CA LEU A 137 2.28 3.01 18.39
C LEU A 137 3.42 3.90 18.87
N LYS A 138 3.57 4.11 20.20
CA LYS A 138 4.73 4.82 20.76
C LYS A 138 6.03 4.09 20.43
N ASP A 139 6.06 2.77 20.57
CA ASP A 139 7.25 1.97 20.32
C ASP A 139 7.66 2.04 18.85
N ILE A 140 6.69 1.92 17.93
CA ILE A 140 6.89 2.09 16.49
C ILE A 140 7.48 3.50 16.18
N MET A 141 6.90 4.55 16.76
CA MET A 141 7.28 5.94 16.52
C MET A 141 8.65 6.34 17.09
N ASN A 142 9.10 5.63 18.14
CA ASN A 142 10.37 5.88 18.83
C ASN A 142 11.53 5.06 18.26
N LYS A 143 11.24 4.03 17.44
CA LYS A 143 12.27 3.23 16.79
C LYS A 143 13.13 4.14 15.90
N LYS A 144 14.43 4.23 16.19
CA LYS A 144 15.39 4.89 15.29
C LYS A 144 15.55 4.01 14.06
N VAL A 145 15.26 4.58 12.90
CA VAL A 145 15.39 3.87 11.62
C VAL A 145 16.40 4.62 10.76
N ASP A 146 17.31 3.87 10.17
CA ASP A 146 18.11 4.37 9.05
C ASP A 146 17.18 4.46 7.84
N THR A 147 17.07 5.63 7.20
CA THR A 147 16.11 5.87 6.12
C THR A 147 16.26 4.89 4.96
N ALA A 148 17.49 4.52 4.57
CA ALA A 148 17.70 3.57 3.47
C ALA A 148 17.25 2.15 3.87
N LYS A 149 17.54 1.75 5.10
CA LYS A 149 17.07 0.48 5.66
C LYS A 149 15.55 0.46 5.85
N SER A 150 14.96 1.61 6.20
CA SER A 150 13.52 1.82 6.38
C SER A 150 12.76 1.53 5.08
N ASP A 151 13.21 2.10 3.97
CA ASP A 151 12.54 1.91 2.68
C ASP A 151 12.61 0.46 2.20
N LEU A 152 13.72 -0.25 2.47
CA LEU A 152 13.82 -1.69 2.19
C LEU A 152 12.87 -2.52 3.06
N GLU A 153 12.86 -2.28 4.39
CA GLU A 153 11.93 -2.95 5.31
C GLU A 153 10.47 -2.70 4.91
N LYS A 154 10.13 -1.49 4.44
CA LYS A 154 8.79 -1.14 3.95
C LYS A 154 8.45 -1.84 2.63
N LEU A 155 9.40 -1.95 1.71
CA LEU A 155 9.24 -2.72 0.47
C LEU A 155 8.98 -4.20 0.76
N GLU A 156 9.78 -4.80 1.65
CA GLU A 156 9.61 -6.18 2.11
C GLU A 156 8.24 -6.40 2.77
N ALA A 157 7.78 -5.44 3.59
CA ALA A 157 6.47 -5.49 4.22
C ALA A 157 5.31 -5.49 3.19
N GLN A 158 5.43 -4.69 2.13
CA GLN A 158 4.44 -4.67 1.03
C GLN A 158 4.46 -5.98 0.23
N ILE A 159 5.65 -6.50 -0.10
CA ILE A 159 5.83 -7.80 -0.77
C ILE A 159 5.20 -8.92 0.07
N LYS A 160 5.44 -8.93 1.38
CA LYS A 160 4.83 -9.90 2.30
C LYS A 160 3.30 -9.82 2.31
N MET A 161 2.73 -8.61 2.30
CA MET A 161 1.28 -8.43 2.24
C MET A 161 0.69 -8.87 0.91
N ALA A 162 1.36 -8.55 -0.20
CA ALA A 162 0.95 -8.97 -1.54
C ALA A 162 0.94 -10.50 -1.68
N ASN A 163 1.98 -11.18 -1.17
CA ASN A 163 2.08 -12.64 -1.21
C ASN A 163 0.97 -13.38 -0.46
N MET A 164 0.32 -12.74 0.52
CA MET A 164 -0.87 -13.33 1.15
C MET A 164 -2.05 -13.47 0.19
N GLN A 165 -2.07 -12.67 -0.88
CA GLN A 165 -3.15 -12.67 -1.87
C GLN A 165 -2.85 -13.58 -3.06
N PHE A 166 -1.64 -14.12 -3.16
CA PHE A 166 -1.26 -15.03 -4.22
C PHE A 166 -1.53 -16.49 -3.88
N PRO A 167 -1.79 -17.36 -4.88
CA PRO A 167 -1.82 -17.05 -6.32
C PRO A 167 -3.05 -16.22 -6.74
N LEU A 168 -2.85 -15.28 -7.67
CA LEU A 168 -3.91 -14.41 -8.21
C LEU A 168 -4.06 -14.62 -9.72
N GLN A 169 -5.28 -14.85 -10.19
CA GLN A 169 -5.56 -14.95 -11.63
C GLN A 169 -5.56 -13.56 -12.26
N ALA A 170 -4.58 -13.27 -13.12
CA ALA A 170 -4.46 -11.96 -13.79
C ALA A 170 -5.23 -11.91 -15.11
N SER A 171 -5.26 -13.04 -15.84
CA SER A 171 -6.09 -13.24 -17.05
C SER A 171 -6.46 -14.73 -17.16
N GLU A 172 -7.22 -15.18 -18.16
CA GLU A 172 -7.51 -16.61 -18.33
C GLU A 172 -6.23 -17.45 -18.52
N GLU A 173 -5.19 -16.84 -19.10
CA GLU A 173 -3.94 -17.50 -19.47
C GLU A 173 -2.80 -17.31 -18.47
N VAL A 174 -2.91 -16.32 -17.57
CA VAL A 174 -1.82 -15.93 -16.66
C VAL A 174 -2.26 -15.91 -15.20
N THR A 175 -1.51 -16.62 -14.37
CA THR A 175 -1.62 -16.59 -12.91
C THR A 175 -0.35 -15.98 -12.32
N ILE A 176 -0.47 -14.99 -11.44
CA ILE A 176 0.65 -14.48 -10.66
C ILE A 176 0.81 -15.39 -9.43
N GLU A 177 1.93 -16.10 -9.33
CA GLU A 177 2.18 -17.10 -8.28
C GLU A 177 2.76 -16.46 -7.02
N GLU A 178 3.67 -15.51 -7.17
CA GLU A 178 4.34 -14.83 -6.07
C GLU A 178 5.00 -13.53 -6.52
N VAL A 179 5.38 -12.70 -5.55
CA VAL A 179 6.34 -11.62 -5.71
C VAL A 179 7.52 -11.83 -4.76
N SER A 180 8.73 -11.77 -5.28
CA SER A 180 9.97 -11.94 -4.51
C SER A 180 10.87 -10.73 -4.64
N LEU A 181 11.76 -10.56 -3.65
CA LEU A 181 12.79 -9.52 -3.66
C LEU A 181 14.15 -10.16 -3.89
N SER A 182 14.88 -9.66 -4.89
CA SER A 182 16.27 -9.99 -5.16
C SER A 182 17.19 -8.79 -4.92
N ASP A 183 18.50 -8.97 -5.10
CA ASP A 183 19.49 -7.90 -4.97
C ASP A 183 19.27 -6.76 -5.98
N GLU A 184 18.71 -7.05 -7.15
CA GLU A 184 18.54 -6.05 -8.22
C GLU A 184 17.08 -5.70 -8.51
N SER A 185 16.14 -6.58 -8.18
CA SER A 185 14.76 -6.48 -8.69
C SER A 185 13.71 -6.98 -7.69
N VAL A 186 12.52 -6.39 -7.76
CA VAL A 186 11.28 -7.02 -7.32
C VAL A 186 10.74 -7.85 -8.49
N VAL A 187 10.52 -9.15 -8.28
CA VAL A 187 10.19 -10.11 -9.33
C VAL A 187 8.82 -10.70 -9.08
N TYR A 188 7.87 -10.41 -9.98
CA TYR A 188 6.58 -11.09 -10.07
C TYR A 188 6.77 -12.36 -10.91
N THR A 189 6.53 -13.53 -10.31
CA THR A 189 6.56 -14.80 -11.03
C THR A 189 5.16 -15.09 -11.58
N CYS A 190 5.04 -15.10 -12.90
CA CYS A 190 3.80 -15.30 -13.63
C CYS A 190 3.81 -16.67 -14.32
N ARG A 191 2.84 -17.54 -14.02
CA ARG A 191 2.64 -18.82 -14.69
C ARG A 191 1.73 -18.65 -15.89
N VAL A 192 2.17 -19.14 -17.05
CA VAL A 192 1.40 -19.12 -18.31
C VAL A 192 0.81 -20.50 -18.57
N ASN A 193 -0.50 -20.55 -18.75
CA ASN A 193 -1.19 -21.76 -19.18
C ASN A 193 -0.95 -21.99 -20.69
N GLU A 194 -0.03 -22.89 -21.02
CA GLU A 194 0.37 -23.13 -22.42
C GLU A 194 -0.69 -23.86 -23.25
N LYS A 195 -1.79 -24.30 -22.64
CA LYS A 195 -2.96 -24.79 -23.39
C LYS A 195 -3.78 -23.65 -24.00
N LEU A 196 -3.67 -22.44 -23.45
CA LEU A 196 -4.43 -21.26 -23.88
C LEU A 196 -3.53 -20.25 -24.63
N CYS A 197 -2.27 -20.11 -24.22
CA CYS A 197 -1.34 -19.19 -24.84
C CYS A 197 0.07 -19.78 -24.91
N ASP A 198 0.65 -19.89 -26.12
CA ASP A 198 2.06 -20.24 -26.28
C ASP A 198 2.93 -19.10 -25.73
N ILE A 199 3.84 -19.44 -24.81
CA ILE A 199 4.79 -18.48 -24.26
C ILE A 199 5.73 -17.88 -25.32
N ALA A 200 5.98 -18.57 -26.43
CA ALA A 200 6.70 -17.99 -27.57
C ALA A 200 5.94 -16.78 -28.16
N ALA A 201 4.60 -16.84 -28.21
CA ALA A 201 3.77 -15.73 -28.66
C ALA A 201 3.72 -14.57 -27.65
N LEU A 202 4.02 -14.81 -26.37
CA LEU A 202 4.25 -13.73 -25.39
C LEU A 202 5.58 -13.02 -25.62
N ALA A 203 6.63 -13.76 -26.00
CA ALA A 203 7.91 -13.16 -26.36
C ALA A 203 7.79 -12.23 -27.58
N ASP A 204 7.01 -12.61 -28.59
CA ASP A 204 6.74 -11.79 -29.77
C ASP A 204 5.90 -10.53 -29.45
N ARG A 205 5.03 -10.60 -28.43
CA ARG A 205 4.17 -9.49 -27.98
C ARG A 205 4.73 -8.71 -26.79
N LYS A 206 5.98 -8.95 -26.42
CA LYS A 206 6.62 -8.41 -25.21
C LYS A 206 6.45 -6.89 -25.06
N GLU A 207 6.58 -6.13 -26.14
CA GLU A 207 6.42 -4.67 -26.13
C GLU A 207 4.98 -4.24 -25.85
N THR A 208 3.99 -4.98 -26.33
CA THR A 208 2.57 -4.72 -26.04
C THR A 208 2.26 -5.02 -24.58
N VAL A 209 2.70 -6.19 -24.08
CA VAL A 209 2.55 -6.58 -22.66
C VAL A 209 3.23 -5.55 -21.74
N LYS A 210 4.42 -5.08 -22.11
CA LYS A 210 5.12 -4.04 -21.36
C LYS A 210 4.34 -2.73 -21.30
N LYS A 211 3.67 -2.32 -22.38
CA LYS A 211 2.82 -1.12 -22.39
C LYS A 211 1.60 -1.26 -21.49
N GLU A 212 0.91 -2.40 -21.56
CA GLU A 212 -0.26 -2.68 -20.71
C GLU A 212 0.10 -2.64 -19.22
N ILE A 213 1.23 -3.26 -18.84
CA ILE A 213 1.72 -3.20 -17.46
C ILE A 213 2.14 -1.77 -17.09
N ALA A 214 2.78 -1.03 -18.01
CA ALA A 214 3.15 0.36 -17.76
C ALA A 214 1.94 1.25 -17.48
N GLU A 215 0.80 1.01 -18.13
CA GLU A 215 -0.45 1.75 -17.86
C GLU A 215 -0.93 1.52 -16.42
N VAL A 216 -0.85 0.29 -15.92
CA VAL A 216 -1.19 -0.04 -14.51
C VAL A 216 -0.19 0.60 -13.55
N LEU A 217 1.12 0.45 -13.80
CA LEU A 217 2.17 1.01 -12.94
C LEU A 217 2.16 2.54 -12.91
N SER A 218 1.73 3.20 -14.00
CA SER A 218 1.72 4.65 -14.10
C SER A 218 0.38 5.29 -13.70
N ASP A 219 -0.63 4.50 -13.29
CA ASP A 219 -1.91 5.00 -12.83
C ASP A 219 -1.74 5.86 -11.57
N LYS A 220 -1.91 7.17 -11.74
CA LYS A 220 -1.77 8.18 -10.68
C LYS A 220 -2.91 8.16 -9.67
N SER A 221 -3.98 7.43 -9.93
CA SER A 221 -5.08 7.26 -8.99
C SER A 221 -4.79 6.17 -7.95
N ASP A 222 -3.82 5.30 -8.23
CA ASP A 222 -3.37 4.24 -7.33
C ASP A 222 -2.23 4.72 -6.42
N THR A 223 -2.62 5.24 -5.26
CA THR A 223 -1.66 5.74 -4.26
C THR A 223 -0.79 4.63 -3.65
N ALA A 224 -1.27 3.39 -3.64
CA ALA A 224 -0.52 2.24 -3.12
C ALA A 224 0.59 1.84 -4.11
N MET A 225 0.25 1.78 -5.40
CA MET A 225 1.22 1.52 -6.47
C MET A 225 2.27 2.63 -6.58
N GLU A 226 1.87 3.91 -6.49
CA GLU A 226 2.82 5.03 -6.48
C GLU A 226 3.84 4.90 -5.34
N LEU A 227 3.39 4.49 -4.15
CA LEU A 227 4.26 4.30 -3.00
C LEU A 227 5.19 3.09 -3.16
N PHE A 228 4.68 1.97 -3.69
CA PHE A 228 5.48 0.79 -4.02
C PHE A 228 6.62 1.14 -5.00
N ILE A 229 6.30 1.88 -6.08
CA ILE A 229 7.31 2.35 -7.05
C ILE A 229 8.35 3.25 -6.38
N LYS A 230 7.95 4.14 -5.45
CA LYS A 230 8.91 4.96 -4.68
C LYS A 230 9.87 4.11 -3.86
N TYR A 231 9.38 3.06 -3.20
CA TYR A 231 10.27 2.16 -2.45
C TYR A 231 11.22 1.39 -3.37
N CYS A 232 10.75 0.92 -4.53
CA CYS A 232 11.62 0.33 -5.54
C CYS A 232 12.73 1.31 -5.97
N LEU A 233 12.39 2.57 -6.28
CA LEU A 233 13.38 3.58 -6.67
C LEU A 233 14.40 3.90 -5.56
N ASN A 234 13.93 4.10 -4.33
CA ASN A 234 14.78 4.40 -3.19
C ASN A 234 15.73 3.22 -2.85
N CYS A 235 15.28 1.99 -3.11
CA CYS A 235 16.07 0.78 -2.92
C CYS A 235 16.87 0.37 -4.17
N ASN A 236 16.85 1.18 -5.24
CA ASN A 236 17.47 0.89 -6.53
C ASN A 236 17.09 -0.51 -7.08
N LYS A 237 15.80 -0.83 -7.04
CA LYS A 237 15.23 -2.09 -7.54
C LYS A 237 14.46 -1.87 -8.84
N ASN A 238 14.72 -2.73 -9.82
CA ASN A 238 13.86 -2.86 -11.01
C ASN A 238 12.55 -3.58 -10.64
N ILE A 239 11.54 -3.52 -11.51
CA ILE A 239 10.38 -4.41 -11.45
C ILE A 239 10.46 -5.37 -12.63
N VAL A 240 10.37 -6.66 -12.36
CA VAL A 240 10.42 -7.72 -13.38
C VAL A 240 9.16 -8.57 -13.31
N TYR A 241 8.50 -8.75 -14.43
CA TYR A 241 7.45 -9.75 -14.61
C TYR A 241 8.05 -10.93 -15.36
N LYS A 242 8.30 -12.00 -14.64
CA LYS A 242 8.91 -13.24 -15.14
C LYS A 242 7.81 -14.21 -15.53
N TYR A 243 7.55 -14.35 -16.82
CA TYR A 243 6.59 -15.31 -17.34
C TYR A 243 7.26 -16.67 -17.53
N VAL A 244 6.64 -17.73 -17.01
CA VAL A 244 7.12 -19.12 -17.10
C VAL A 244 6.01 -20.02 -17.62
N GLY A 245 6.29 -20.81 -18.66
CA GLY A 245 5.34 -21.78 -19.20
C GLY A 245 5.04 -22.89 -18.18
N ASP A 246 3.80 -23.37 -18.13
CA ASP A 246 3.39 -24.44 -17.22
C ASP A 246 3.77 -25.85 -17.70
N GLN A 247 4.16 -26.01 -18.97
CA GLN A 247 4.53 -27.29 -19.57
C GLN A 247 6.00 -27.31 -20.05
N SER A 248 6.47 -26.21 -20.62
CA SER A 248 7.78 -26.14 -21.29
C SER A 248 8.89 -25.56 -20.42
N ASP A 249 8.55 -24.93 -19.29
CA ASP A 249 9.45 -24.15 -18.43
C ASP A 249 10.24 -23.04 -19.17
N LYS A 250 9.85 -22.71 -20.40
CA LYS A 250 10.39 -21.55 -21.12
C LYS A 250 10.06 -20.27 -20.36
N GLN A 251 10.89 -19.25 -20.54
CA GLN A 251 10.80 -18.01 -19.78
C GLN A 251 10.82 -16.79 -20.71
N CYS A 252 10.05 -15.77 -20.33
CA CYS A 252 10.08 -14.46 -20.95
C CYS A 252 9.93 -13.37 -19.88
N ASP A 253 10.90 -12.47 -19.78
CA ASP A 253 10.91 -11.44 -18.75
C ASP A 253 10.55 -10.07 -19.33
N VAL A 254 9.56 -9.40 -18.75
CA VAL A 254 9.28 -7.97 -18.98
C VAL A 254 9.91 -7.18 -17.85
N VAL A 255 10.86 -6.30 -18.19
CA VAL A 255 11.66 -5.55 -17.21
C VAL A 255 11.33 -4.07 -17.30
N PHE A 256 11.07 -3.47 -16.13
CA PHE A 256 11.00 -2.03 -15.91
C PHE A 256 12.21 -1.60 -15.10
N SER A 257 13.13 -0.89 -15.76
CA SER A 257 14.33 -0.38 -15.13
C SER A 257 14.01 0.74 -14.14
N VAL A 258 14.90 0.97 -13.16
CA VAL A 258 14.83 2.14 -12.26
C VAL A 258 14.65 3.46 -13.03
N SER A 259 15.27 3.59 -14.20
CA SER A 259 15.11 4.76 -15.07
C SER A 259 13.67 4.93 -15.58
N GLU A 260 13.05 3.86 -16.07
CA GLU A 260 11.66 3.86 -16.53
C GLU A 260 10.68 4.11 -15.37
N LEU A 261 10.90 3.46 -14.23
CA LEU A 261 10.09 3.66 -13.02
C LEU A 261 10.12 5.11 -12.55
N LYS A 262 11.25 5.82 -12.75
CA LYS A 262 11.36 7.23 -12.42
C LYS A 262 10.47 8.10 -13.31
N GLU A 263 10.25 7.71 -14.57
CA GLU A 263 9.34 8.40 -15.49
C GLU A 263 7.88 8.23 -15.04
N PHE A 264 7.54 7.06 -14.48
CA PHE A 264 6.20 6.80 -13.91
C PHE A 264 5.88 7.67 -12.70
N LEU A 265 6.83 8.39 -12.13
CA LEU A 265 6.58 9.37 -11.05
C LEU A 265 6.69 10.83 -11.50
N GLN A 266 7.16 11.10 -12.73
CA GLN A 266 7.31 12.45 -13.26
C GLN A 266 5.97 13.07 -13.70
N HIS A 267 5.95 14.40 -13.82
CA HIS A 267 4.77 15.26 -14.00
C HIS A 267 4.60 15.82 -15.41
#